data_AF-A0A972WFX1-F1
#
_entry.id   AF-A0A972WFX1-F1
#
_cell.length_a   1.000
_cell.length_b   1.000
_cell.length_c   1.000
_cell.angle_alpha   90.00
_cell.angle_beta   90.00
_cell.angle_gamma   90.00
#
_symmetry.space_group_name_H-M   'P 1'
#
loop_
_entity.id
_entity.type
_entity.pdbx_description
1 polymer ?
#
loop_
_entity_poly.entity_id
_entity_poly.type
_entity_poly.pdbx_seq_one_letter_code
_entity_poly.pdbx_strand_id
1 'polypeptide(L)'
;MQLSRENQIAEDEDTDSLEAVFTADWDWFLFDDPDLDWSTSLQVIPSLTESGRVRGEFDTALSWEIIGDLKWKLSFYGSWDNQPHSSVGSTSDYGVNTAVAYEF
;
A
#
# COMPACT_ATOMS: atom_id res chain seq x y z
N MET A 1 7.86 3.00 -15.13
CA MET A 1 6.81 3.84 -15.76
C MET A 1 5.59 2.97 -15.93
N GLN A 2 4.41 3.54 -15.68
CA GLN A 2 3.12 2.87 -15.70
C GLN A 2 2.17 3.64 -16.61
N LEU A 3 1.32 2.91 -17.33
CA LEU A 3 0.17 3.47 -18.02
C LEU A 3 -1.06 3.17 -17.18
N SER A 4 -1.84 4.19 -16.89
CA SER A 4 -3.10 4.06 -16.15
C SER A 4 -4.24 4.57 -17.01
N ARG A 5 -5.42 3.95 -16.85
CA ARG A 5 -6.69 4.44 -17.37
C ARG A 5 -7.69 4.47 -16.24
N GLU A 6 -8.29 5.63 -16.02
CA GLU A 6 -9.32 5.82 -15.02
C GLU A 6 -10.63 6.22 -15.72
N ASN A 7 -11.73 5.59 -15.32
CA ASN A 7 -13.07 5.89 -15.83
C ASN A 7 -13.85 6.63 -14.74
N GLN A 8 -14.29 7.86 -15.06
CA GLN A 8 -15.01 8.71 -14.13
C GLN A 8 -16.52 8.61 -14.35
N ILE A 9 -17.21 7.87 -13.46
CA ILE A 9 -18.68 7.70 -13.52
C ILE A 9 -19.43 9.04 -13.41
N ALA A 10 -18.84 10.04 -12.74
CA ALA A 10 -19.47 11.34 -12.53
C ALA A 10 -19.35 12.29 -13.73
N GLU A 11 -18.32 12.15 -14.55
CA GLU A 11 -18.00 13.08 -15.66
C GLU A 11 -18.18 12.41 -17.04
N ASP A 12 -18.41 11.09 -17.10
CA ASP A 12 -18.54 10.29 -18.34
C ASP A 12 -17.33 10.48 -19.27
N GLU A 13 -16.15 10.65 -18.67
CA GLU A 13 -14.86 10.86 -19.33
C GLU A 13 -13.85 9.78 -18.90
N ASP A 14 -13.09 9.28 -19.89
CA ASP A 14 -11.93 8.42 -19.68
C ASP A 14 -10.66 9.28 -19.64
N THR A 15 -9.84 9.10 -18.61
CA THR A 15 -8.53 9.75 -18.50
C THR A 15 -7.42 8.71 -18.61
N ASP A 16 -6.58 8.83 -19.63
CA ASP A 16 -5.33 8.06 -19.76
C ASP A 16 -4.17 8.89 -19.18
N SER A 17 -3.34 8.27 -18.34
CA SER A 17 -2.16 8.92 -17.76
C SER A 17 -0.89 8.09 -17.89
N LEU A 18 0.25 8.78 -17.97
CA LEU A 18 1.58 8.20 -17.90
C LEU A 18 2.21 8.60 -16.57
N GLU A 19 2.65 7.62 -15.79
CA GLU A 19 3.16 7.82 -14.43
C GLU A 19 4.59 7.27 -14.31
N ALA A 20 5.43 7.96 -13.53
CA ALA A 20 6.65 7.37 -13.02
C ALA A 20 6.35 6.65 -11.71
N VAL A 21 7.07 5.57 -11.42
CA VAL A 21 6.87 4.77 -10.21
C VAL A 21 8.22 4.60 -9.54
N PHE A 22 8.30 4.98 -8.27
CA PHE A 22 9.44 4.75 -7.40
C PHE A 22 9.00 3.84 -6.26
N THR A 23 9.68 2.70 -6.11
CA THR A 23 9.38 1.72 -5.08
C THR A 23 10.57 1.56 -4.15
N ALA A 24 10.29 1.50 -2.85
CA ALA A 24 11.23 1.11 -1.83
C ALA A 24 10.63 -0.07 -1.05
N ASP A 25 11.27 -1.22 -1.15
CA ASP A 25 10.90 -2.44 -0.46
C ASP A 25 11.91 -2.74 0.64
N TRP A 26 11.42 -3.24 1.77
CA TRP A 26 12.23 -3.66 2.89
C TRP A 26 11.62 -4.90 3.53
N ASP A 27 12.46 -5.91 3.71
CA ASP A 27 12.08 -7.20 4.29
C ASP A 27 13.07 -7.58 5.39
N TRP A 28 12.55 -8.06 6.51
CA TRP A 28 13.32 -8.63 7.60
C TRP A 28 12.64 -9.90 8.11
N PHE A 29 13.39 -10.99 8.06
CA PHE A 29 12.96 -12.29 8.53
C PHE A 29 13.96 -12.89 9.52
N LEU A 30 13.44 -13.58 10.53
CA LEU A 30 14.16 -14.45 11.44
C LEU A 30 13.43 -15.80 11.44
N PHE A 31 14.11 -16.86 11.01
CA PHE A 31 13.53 -18.22 10.93
C PHE A 31 13.88 -19.09 12.15
N ASP A 32 14.30 -18.48 13.25
CA ASP A 32 14.75 -19.13 14.48
C ASP A 32 13.97 -18.54 15.67
N ASP A 33 13.82 -19.29 16.76
CA ASP A 33 12.96 -18.90 17.88
C ASP A 33 13.43 -17.56 18.52
N PRO A 34 12.63 -16.47 18.46
CA PRO A 34 11.27 -16.37 17.93
C PRO A 34 11.18 -16.07 16.42
N ASP A 35 10.27 -16.75 15.71
CA ASP A 35 9.95 -16.49 14.31
C ASP A 35 9.42 -15.06 14.12
N LEU A 36 10.03 -14.35 13.18
CA LEU A 36 9.65 -12.98 12.80
C LEU A 36 9.68 -12.84 11.29
N ASP A 37 8.62 -12.26 10.74
CA ASP A 37 8.52 -11.85 9.34
C ASP A 37 7.96 -10.43 9.29
N TRP A 38 8.72 -9.50 8.75
CA TRP A 38 8.30 -8.11 8.59
C TRP A 38 8.64 -7.63 7.17
N SER A 39 7.60 -7.30 6.41
CA SER A 39 7.70 -6.72 5.07
C SER A 39 7.13 -5.30 5.05
N THR A 40 7.75 -4.39 4.30
CA THR A 40 7.26 -3.04 4.04
C THR A 40 7.50 -2.65 2.59
N SER A 41 6.50 -2.04 1.94
CA SER A 41 6.61 -1.43 0.62
C SER A 41 6.11 0.00 0.67
N LEU A 42 6.87 0.90 0.03
CA LEU A 42 6.48 2.30 -0.19
C LEU A 42 6.60 2.60 -1.69
N GLN A 43 5.52 3.07 -2.28
CA GLN A 43 5.48 3.56 -3.65
C GLN A 43 5.18 5.05 -3.67
N VAL A 44 5.91 5.79 -4.51
CA VAL A 44 5.62 7.18 -4.85
C VAL A 44 5.46 7.28 -6.35
N ILE A 45 4.31 7.77 -6.78
CA ILE A 45 3.85 7.71 -8.17
C ILE A 45 3.51 9.13 -8.65
N PRO A 46 4.49 9.92 -9.11
CA PRO A 46 4.22 11.20 -9.73
C PRO A 46 3.70 11.01 -11.17
N SER A 47 2.66 11.75 -11.51
CA SER A 47 2.12 11.77 -12.87
C SER A 47 3.00 12.61 -13.81
N LEU A 48 3.27 12.10 -15.00
CA LEU A 48 4.05 12.78 -16.04
C LEU A 48 3.14 13.54 -17.02
N THR A 49 1.85 13.19 -17.07
CA THR A 49 0.84 13.82 -17.94
C THR A 49 -0.13 14.70 -17.17
N GLU A 50 -0.32 14.47 -15.88
CA GLU A 50 -1.21 15.26 -15.02
C GLU A 50 -0.39 16.15 -14.09
N SER A 51 -0.27 17.41 -14.45
CA SER A 51 0.65 18.34 -13.79
C SER A 51 0.34 18.52 -12.30
N GLY A 52 1.27 18.08 -11.45
CA GLY A 52 1.21 18.27 -9.99
C GLY A 52 0.56 17.12 -9.23
N ARG A 53 0.01 16.11 -9.91
CA ARG A 53 -0.55 14.91 -9.27
C ARG A 53 0.56 14.00 -8.79
N VAL A 54 0.50 13.64 -7.50
CA VAL A 54 1.40 12.69 -6.87
C VAL A 54 0.56 11.75 -6.03
N ARG A 55 0.79 10.46 -6.21
CA ARG A 55 0.17 9.41 -5.41
C ARG A 55 1.21 8.69 -4.57
N GLY A 56 0.75 8.11 -3.47
CA GLY A 56 1.56 7.28 -2.59
C GLY A 56 0.79 6.05 -2.17
N GLU A 57 1.47 4.92 -2.12
CA GLU A 57 0.97 3.67 -1.56
C GLU A 57 1.98 3.19 -0.51
N PHE A 58 1.50 2.78 0.65
CA PHE A 58 2.33 2.24 1.73
C PHE A 58 1.67 1.00 2.32
N ASP A 59 2.42 -0.09 2.37
CA ASP A 59 2.00 -1.37 2.91
C ASP A 59 3.05 -1.87 3.90
N THR A 60 2.63 -2.36 5.06
CA THR A 60 3.52 -3.03 5.99
C THR A 60 2.80 -4.17 6.69
N ALA A 61 3.48 -5.30 6.86
CA ALA A 61 2.95 -6.48 7.52
C ALA A 61 4.02 -7.06 8.45
N LEU A 62 3.65 -7.32 9.69
CA LEU A 62 4.48 -7.93 10.72
C LEU A 62 3.79 -9.20 11.22
N SER A 63 4.50 -10.31 11.19
CA SER A 63 4.16 -11.56 11.88
C SER A 63 5.25 -11.84 12.91
N TRP A 64 4.87 -11.95 14.17
CA TRP A 64 5.82 -12.17 15.26
C TRP A 64 5.32 -13.29 16.18
N GLU A 65 6.16 -14.29 16.39
CA GLU A 65 5.98 -15.34 17.38
C GLU A 65 6.12 -14.82 18.81
N ILE A 66 5.03 -14.86 19.56
CA ILE A 66 4.99 -14.35 20.95
C ILE A 66 5.41 -15.45 21.93
N ILE A 67 4.81 -16.65 21.86
CA ILE A 67 5.04 -17.75 22.83
C ILE A 67 4.81 -19.11 22.16
N GLY A 68 5.85 -19.96 22.10
CA GLY A 68 5.81 -21.19 21.32
C GLY A 68 5.31 -20.88 19.91
N ASP A 69 4.50 -21.75 19.31
CA ASP A 69 4.01 -21.54 17.94
C ASP A 69 2.88 -20.48 17.77
N LEU A 70 2.65 -19.62 18.78
CA LEU A 70 1.63 -18.56 18.75
C LEU A 70 2.17 -17.27 18.12
N LYS A 71 1.67 -16.94 16.93
CA LYS A 71 2.05 -15.75 16.16
C LYS A 71 0.99 -14.66 16.24
N TRP A 72 1.41 -13.42 16.45
CA TRP A 72 0.59 -12.22 16.28
C TRP A 72 0.94 -11.54 14.96
N LYS A 73 -0.10 -11.23 14.19
CA LYS A 73 0.00 -10.63 12.87
C LYS A 73 -0.64 -9.25 12.90
N LEU A 74 0.09 -8.27 12.38
CA LEU A 74 -0.33 -6.90 12.19
C LEU A 74 -0.10 -6.52 10.75
N SER A 75 -1.06 -5.85 10.12
CA SER A 75 -0.80 -5.16 8.86
C SER A 75 -1.44 -3.79 8.82
N PHE A 76 -0.79 -2.89 8.10
CA PHE A 76 -1.27 -1.56 7.78
C PHE A 76 -1.12 -1.35 6.29
N TYR A 77 -2.15 -0.77 5.67
CA TYR A 77 -2.06 -0.23 4.31
C TYR A 77 -2.56 1.20 4.31
N GLY A 78 -2.03 2.03 3.41
CA GLY A 78 -2.45 3.39 3.20
C GLY A 78 -2.19 3.86 1.77
N SER A 79 -3.20 4.46 1.17
CA SER A 79 -3.13 5.15 -0.12
C SER A 79 -3.32 6.65 0.08
N TRP A 80 -2.67 7.43 -0.78
CA TRP A 80 -2.79 8.88 -0.82
C TRP A 80 -2.75 9.38 -2.27
N ASP A 81 -3.63 10.32 -2.60
CA ASP A 81 -3.67 11.03 -3.87
C ASP A 81 -3.98 12.51 -3.58
N ASN A 82 -3.09 13.42 -3.97
CA ASN A 82 -3.32 14.86 -3.75
C ASN A 82 -4.33 15.49 -4.71
N GLN A 83 -4.63 14.83 -5.82
CA GLN A 83 -5.54 15.29 -6.85
C GLN A 83 -6.43 14.11 -7.29
N PRO A 84 -7.27 13.59 -6.37
CA PRO A 84 -8.18 12.52 -6.72
C PRO A 84 -9.16 13.03 -7.77
N HIS A 85 -9.40 12.19 -8.76
CA HIS A 85 -10.20 12.50 -9.94
C HIS A 85 -11.68 12.78 -9.67
N SER A 86 -12.20 12.43 -8.49
CA SER A 86 -13.58 12.73 -8.13
C SER A 86 -13.65 13.97 -7.24
N SER A 87 -14.59 14.87 -7.53
CA SER A 87 -14.90 16.07 -6.73
C SER A 87 -15.38 15.77 -5.29
N VAL A 88 -15.60 14.49 -4.96
CA VAL A 88 -16.01 13.97 -3.65
C VAL A 88 -15.00 12.94 -3.12
N GLY A 89 -13.92 12.67 -3.85
CA GLY A 89 -12.92 11.65 -3.51
C GLY A 89 -12.12 12.01 -2.28
N SER A 90 -11.91 11.04 -1.38
CA SER A 90 -10.95 11.20 -0.30
C SER A 90 -9.53 11.27 -0.88
N THR A 91 -8.69 12.16 -0.32
CA THR A 91 -7.27 12.23 -0.65
C THR A 91 -6.45 11.14 0.03
N SER A 92 -7.05 10.37 0.93
CA SER A 92 -6.39 9.26 1.62
C SER A 92 -7.37 8.16 2.03
N ASP A 93 -6.95 6.91 1.93
CA ASP A 93 -7.63 5.73 2.45
C ASP A 93 -6.61 4.84 3.16
N TYR A 94 -6.97 4.26 4.31
CA TYR A 94 -6.05 3.40 5.06
C TYR A 94 -6.79 2.36 5.89
N GLY A 95 -6.10 1.29 6.24
CA GLY A 95 -6.65 0.22 7.08
C GLY A 95 -5.60 -0.42 7.96
N VAL A 96 -6.07 -0.98 9.08
CA VAL A 96 -5.27 -1.74 10.03
C VAL A 96 -5.92 -3.10 10.24
N ASN A 97 -5.15 -4.17 10.09
CA ASN A 97 -5.58 -5.52 10.41
C ASN A 97 -4.73 -6.10 11.54
N THR A 98 -5.37 -6.86 12.41
CA THR A 98 -4.72 -7.60 13.49
C THR A 98 -5.29 -9.01 13.53
N ALA A 99 -4.44 -10.01 13.69
CA ALA A 99 -4.82 -11.42 13.71
C ALA A 99 -3.89 -12.23 14.61
N VAL A 100 -4.38 -13.36 15.11
CA VAL A 100 -3.57 -14.34 15.86
C VAL A 100 -3.59 -15.66 15.08
N ALA A 101 -2.44 -16.31 14.97
CA ALA A 101 -2.27 -17.60 14.32
C ALA A 101 -1.51 -18.56 15.25
N TYR A 102 -1.80 -19.86 15.13
CA TYR A 102 -1.09 -20.92 15.86
C TYR A 102 -0.72 -22.02 14.87
N GLU A 103 0.53 -22.49 14.92
CA GLU A 103 1.05 -23.57 14.08
C GLU A 103 0.99 -24.91 14.85
N PHE A 104 0.57 -26.01 14.20
CA PHE A 104 0.33 -27.33 14.81
C PHE A 104 1.34 -28.39 14.35
#